data_AF-A0A3C0ZPP6-F1
#
_entry.id   AF-A0A3C0ZPP6-F1
#
_cell.length_a   1.000
_cell.length_b   1.000
_cell.length_c   1.000
_cell.angle_alpha   90.00
_cell.angle_beta   90.00
_cell.angle_gamma   90.00
#
_symmetry.space_group_name_H-M   'P 1'
#
loop_
_entity.id
_entity.type
_entity.pdbx_description
1 polymer ?
#
loop_
_entity_poly.entity_id
_entity_poly.type
_entity_poly.pdbx_seq_one_letter_code
_entity_poly.pdbx_strand_id
1 'polypeptide(L)'
;MRFSAVALLLAVLMTACTSSQRNTQGGAIPPWVMRLPEAKGKLYAMGISGPTYYLEDGKTNAAENARKELAKSLSTHVQELSLMMQREEEKREGEVSLLTVSSWATDIVVTNSQILEVWVDEKALMPESLPRTIYALAVIDLSTVQGAVQKLRETVPQKK
;
A
#
# COMPACT_ATOMS: atom_id res chain seq x y z
N MET A 1 -63.67 -11.02 -14.09
CA MET A 1 -62.77 -10.78 -12.92
C MET A 1 -61.37 -11.16 -13.40
N ARG A 2 -60.58 -10.26 -13.99
CA ARG A 2 -59.79 -9.14 -13.43
C ARG A 2 -58.81 -9.55 -12.31
N PHE A 3 -57.56 -9.09 -12.50
CA PHE A 3 -56.41 -8.97 -11.59
C PHE A 3 -55.49 -10.21 -11.51
N SER A 4 -54.36 -10.23 -12.22
CA SER A 4 -53.07 -9.57 -11.91
C SER A 4 -52.13 -10.53 -11.18
N ALA A 5 -51.39 -11.34 -11.93
CA ALA A 5 -50.18 -12.03 -11.45
C ALA A 5 -48.91 -11.23 -11.83
N VAL A 6 -48.99 -9.89 -11.71
CA VAL A 6 -47.89 -8.96 -11.91
C VAL A 6 -47.51 -8.41 -10.54
N ALA A 7 -46.98 -9.26 -9.67
CA ALA A 7 -46.49 -8.85 -8.35
C ALA A 7 -45.57 -9.93 -7.77
N LEU A 8 -44.44 -10.20 -8.42
CA LEU A 8 -43.26 -10.83 -7.81
C LEU A 8 -42.02 -10.61 -8.69
N LEU A 9 -41.91 -9.38 -9.21
CA LEU A 9 -40.67 -8.79 -9.71
C LEU A 9 -40.20 -7.83 -8.61
N LEU A 10 -38.91 -7.87 -8.24
CA LEU A 10 -38.20 -7.07 -7.22
C LEU A 10 -38.00 -7.73 -5.85
N ALA A 11 -37.14 -8.75 -5.79
CA ALA A 11 -36.42 -9.09 -4.56
C ALA A 11 -35.09 -9.78 -4.87
N VAL A 12 -34.22 -9.14 -5.67
CA VAL A 12 -32.90 -9.72 -6.00
C VAL A 12 -31.83 -8.62 -6.01
N LEU A 13 -30.85 -8.82 -5.13
CA LEU A 13 -29.49 -8.23 -5.08
C LEU A 13 -29.31 -6.84 -4.46
N MET A 14 -29.54 -6.75 -3.15
CA MET A 14 -28.74 -5.89 -2.26
C MET A 14 -27.69 -6.73 -1.51
N THR A 15 -26.84 -7.46 -2.24
CA THR A 15 -25.58 -7.96 -1.66
C THR A 15 -24.60 -6.81 -1.65
N ALA A 16 -24.71 -5.99 -0.60
CA ALA A 16 -23.66 -5.09 -0.19
C ALA A 16 -22.41 -5.93 0.08
N CYS A 17 -21.41 -5.81 -0.79
CA CYS A 17 -20.04 -6.18 -0.45
C CYS A 17 -19.58 -5.21 0.64
N THR A 18 -19.93 -5.48 1.90
CA THR A 18 -19.24 -4.85 3.02
C THR A 18 -17.86 -5.48 3.08
N SER A 19 -16.90 -4.86 2.39
CA SER A 19 -15.48 -5.03 2.72
C SER A 19 -15.34 -4.65 4.19
N SER A 20 -15.19 -5.66 5.04
CA SER A 20 -15.00 -5.48 6.47
C SER A 20 -13.61 -4.89 6.69
N GLN A 21 -13.49 -3.57 6.54
CA GLN A 21 -12.38 -2.83 7.13
C GLN A 21 -12.52 -2.96 8.65
N ARG A 22 -11.71 -3.82 9.26
CA ARG A 22 -11.56 -3.85 10.72
C ARG A 22 -10.98 -2.52 11.16
N ASN A 23 -11.87 -1.63 11.55
CA ASN A 23 -11.55 -0.34 12.15
C ASN A 23 -11.37 -0.59 13.65
N THR A 24 -10.14 -0.92 14.08
CA THR A 24 -9.82 -1.08 15.51
C THR A 24 -9.69 0.31 16.14
N GLN A 25 -10.81 0.89 16.57
CA GLN A 25 -10.83 2.13 17.34
C GLN A 25 -10.32 1.86 18.78
N GLY A 26 -9.29 2.58 19.22
CA GLY A 26 -8.93 2.77 20.63
C GLY A 26 -8.56 1.53 21.46
N GLY A 27 -8.20 0.41 20.81
CA GLY A 27 -7.83 -0.84 21.47
C GLY A 27 -6.35 -0.93 21.89
N ALA A 28 -5.94 -2.12 22.36
CA ALA A 28 -4.53 -2.46 22.60
C ALA A 28 -3.67 -2.19 21.35
N ILE A 29 -2.40 -1.87 21.56
CA ILE A 29 -1.44 -1.59 20.48
C ILE A 29 -1.36 -2.82 19.55
N PRO A 30 -1.73 -2.68 18.26
CA PRO A 30 -1.58 -3.79 17.32
C PRO A 30 -0.11 -4.16 17.17
N PRO A 31 0.24 -5.46 17.08
CA PRO A 31 1.64 -5.89 16.95
C PRO A 31 2.35 -5.26 15.75
N TRP A 32 1.63 -5.00 14.65
CA TRP A 32 2.18 -4.41 13.43
C TRP A 32 2.66 -2.97 13.60
N VAL A 33 2.17 -2.25 14.63
CA VAL A 33 2.62 -0.90 14.96
C VAL A 33 4.03 -0.92 15.58
N MET A 34 4.36 -1.98 16.32
CA MET A 34 5.67 -2.16 16.95
C MET A 34 6.68 -2.82 16.02
N ARG A 35 6.21 -3.74 15.17
CA ARG A 35 7.04 -4.46 14.20
C ARG A 35 6.22 -4.79 12.97
N LEU A 36 6.68 -4.31 11.81
CA LEU A 36 6.04 -4.63 10.54
C LEU A 36 5.99 -6.15 10.30
N PRO A 37 4.90 -6.68 9.72
CA PRO A 37 4.85 -8.07 9.31
C PRO A 37 5.92 -8.39 8.27
N GLU A 38 6.40 -9.63 8.29
CA GLU A 38 7.28 -10.17 7.26
C GLU A 38 6.57 -11.35 6.59
N ALA A 39 6.51 -11.32 5.25
CA ALA A 39 6.00 -12.44 4.48
C ALA A 39 6.74 -12.52 3.13
N LYS A 40 7.07 -13.73 2.71
CA LYS A 40 7.76 -13.97 1.44
C LYS A 40 6.94 -13.40 0.28
N GLY A 41 7.58 -12.61 -0.57
CA GLY A 41 6.95 -12.02 -1.76
C GLY A 41 6.03 -10.83 -1.45
N LYS A 42 6.05 -10.28 -0.23
CA LYS A 42 5.29 -9.09 0.12
C LYS A 42 6.20 -8.04 0.74
N LEU A 43 5.89 -6.78 0.48
CA LEU A 43 6.46 -5.66 1.22
C LEU A 43 5.35 -4.99 2.03
N TYR A 44 5.67 -4.66 3.27
CA TYR A 44 4.79 -3.94 4.19
C TYR A 44 5.42 -2.60 4.53
N ALA A 45 4.58 -1.59 4.74
CA ALA A 45 5.02 -0.30 5.24
C ALA A 45 3.94 0.31 6.14
N MET A 46 4.38 1.09 7.13
CA MET A 46 3.48 1.81 8.02
C MET A 46 3.58 3.30 7.74
N GLY A 47 2.41 3.94 7.67
CA GLY A 47 2.27 5.39 7.61
C GLY A 47 1.67 5.92 8.89
N ILE A 48 2.02 7.16 9.22
CA ILE A 48 1.55 7.84 10.42
C ILE A 48 0.93 9.18 10.00
N SER A 49 -0.19 9.54 10.61
CA SER A 49 -0.73 10.89 10.62
C SER A 49 -0.88 11.34 12.06
N GLY A 50 -0.44 12.56 12.35
CA GLY A 50 -0.84 13.23 13.58
C GLY A 50 -2.36 13.46 13.63
N PRO A 51 -2.87 13.96 14.77
CA PRO A 51 -4.29 14.25 14.92
C PRO A 51 -4.75 15.32 13.92
N THR A 52 -5.88 15.06 13.28
CA THR A 52 -6.57 15.98 12.37
C THR A 52 -7.91 16.42 12.96
N TYR A 53 -8.48 17.50 12.45
CA TYR A 53 -9.81 17.96 12.86
C TYR A 53 -10.85 16.86 12.59
N TYR A 54 -10.90 16.33 11.37
CA TYR A 54 -11.72 15.18 11.00
C TYR A 54 -10.90 13.89 11.02
N LEU A 55 -11.38 12.87 11.75
CA LEU A 55 -10.66 11.60 11.91
C LEU A 55 -10.41 10.89 10.55
N GLU A 56 -11.37 10.96 9.64
CA GLU A 56 -11.26 10.32 8.32
C GLU A 56 -10.15 10.94 7.44
N ASP A 57 -9.91 12.26 7.56
CA ASP A 57 -8.78 12.90 6.89
C ASP A 57 -7.46 12.34 7.40
N GLY A 58 -7.35 12.15 8.71
CA GLY A 58 -6.15 11.60 9.33
C GLY A 58 -5.91 10.13 8.92
N LYS A 59 -6.97 9.34 8.75
CA LYS A 59 -6.86 7.97 8.21
C LYS A 59 -6.40 7.99 6.76
N THR A 60 -6.94 8.90 5.96
CA THR A 60 -6.53 9.10 4.56
C THR A 60 -5.05 9.49 4.48
N ASN A 61 -4.62 10.45 5.29
CA ASN A 61 -3.24 10.90 5.37
C ASN A 61 -2.30 9.77 5.82
N ALA A 62 -2.67 9.00 6.84
CA ALA A 62 -1.88 7.87 7.31
C ALA A 62 -1.72 6.81 6.22
N ALA A 63 -2.81 6.50 5.50
CA ALA A 63 -2.78 5.56 4.37
C ALA A 63 -1.90 6.06 3.21
N GLU A 64 -1.95 7.34 2.88
CA GLU A 64 -1.07 7.94 1.88
C GLU A 64 0.40 7.90 2.31
N ASN A 65 0.68 8.21 3.57
CA ASN A 65 2.03 8.11 4.11
C ASN A 65 2.53 6.66 4.10
N ALA A 66 1.67 5.68 4.37
CA ALA A 66 2.02 4.26 4.30
C ALA A 66 2.42 3.87 2.88
N ARG A 67 1.69 4.36 1.86
CA ARG A 67 2.04 4.18 0.45
C ARG A 67 3.35 4.87 0.09
N LYS A 68 3.64 6.07 0.59
CA LYS A 68 4.93 6.75 0.35
C LYS A 68 6.10 5.92 0.89
N GLU A 69 6.00 5.43 2.12
CA GLU A 69 7.03 4.57 2.71
C GLU A 69 7.18 3.23 1.97
N LEU A 70 6.06 2.69 1.46
CA LEU A 70 6.09 1.49 0.62
C LEU A 70 6.81 1.74 -0.72
N ALA A 71 6.57 2.88 -1.36
CA ALA A 71 7.23 3.26 -2.61
C ALA A 71 8.74 3.45 -2.43
N LYS A 72 9.15 4.03 -1.30
CA LYS A 72 10.56 4.14 -0.91
C LYS A 72 11.19 2.76 -0.71
N SER A 73 10.54 1.88 0.05
CA SER A 73 11.00 0.52 0.31
C SER A 73 11.11 -0.29 -0.99
N LEU A 74 10.13 -0.15 -1.89
CA LEU A 74 10.16 -0.80 -3.20
C LEU A 74 11.31 -0.28 -4.07
N SER A 75 11.55 1.03 -4.08
CA SER A 75 12.66 1.63 -4.82
C SER A 75 14.00 1.08 -4.36
N THR A 76 14.22 0.99 -3.04
CA THR A 76 15.43 0.38 -2.47
C THR A 76 15.56 -1.10 -2.85
N HIS A 77 14.47 -1.86 -2.79
CA HIS A 77 14.48 -3.27 -3.18
C HIS A 77 14.88 -3.48 -4.64
N VAL A 78 14.38 -2.64 -5.56
CA VAL A 78 14.74 -2.70 -6.98
C VAL A 78 16.19 -2.29 -7.23
N GLN A 79 16.69 -1.30 -6.50
CA GLN A 79 18.10 -0.89 -6.57
C GLN A 79 19.02 -2.02 -6.12
N GLU A 80 18.70 -2.68 -5.00
CA GLU A 80 19.47 -3.81 -4.49
C GLU A 80 19.55 -4.96 -5.52
N LEU A 81 18.41 -5.34 -6.11
CA LEU A 81 18.38 -6.35 -7.17
C LEU A 81 19.21 -5.93 -8.40
N SER A 82 19.17 -4.65 -8.77
CA SER A 82 19.95 -4.14 -9.91
C SER A 82 21.47 -4.21 -9.64
N LEU A 83 21.90 -3.87 -8.42
CA LEU A 83 23.30 -3.96 -8.00
C LEU A 83 23.80 -5.42 -7.97
N MET A 84 22.95 -6.36 -7.54
CA MET A 84 23.29 -7.79 -7.56
C MET A 84 23.52 -8.29 -8.99
N MET A 85 22.66 -7.90 -9.93
CA MET A 85 22.80 -8.28 -11.34
C MET A 85 24.05 -7.69 -12.02
N GLN A 86 24.39 -6.42 -11.73
CA GLN A 86 25.60 -5.79 -12.25
C GLN A 86 26.89 -6.43 -11.75
N ARG A 87 26.86 -7.06 -10.57
CA ARG A 87 28.02 -7.78 -10.02
C ARG A 87 28.25 -9.12 -10.75
N GLU A 88 27.20 -9.73 -11.30
CA GLU A 88 27.29 -11.01 -12.02
C GLU A 88 27.60 -10.83 -13.51
N GLU A 89 27.18 -9.73 -14.12
CA GLU A 89 27.46 -9.40 -15.53
C GLU A 89 28.47 -8.25 -15.63
N GLU A 90 29.76 -8.56 -15.81
CA GLU A 90 30.86 -7.59 -15.86
C GLU A 90 30.77 -6.55 -17.01
N LYS A 91 29.72 -6.57 -17.86
CA LYS A 91 29.49 -5.62 -18.96
C LYS A 91 28.02 -5.58 -19.39
N ARG A 92 27.21 -4.66 -18.84
CA ARG A 92 26.13 -3.97 -19.59
C ARG A 92 25.90 -2.57 -19.01
N GLU A 93 26.30 -1.56 -19.78
CA GLU A 93 26.02 -0.16 -19.50
C GLU A 93 24.53 0.13 -19.72
N GLY A 94 23.83 0.37 -18.63
CA GLY A 94 22.47 0.90 -18.61
C GLY A 94 22.24 1.55 -17.26
N GLU A 95 22.67 2.81 -17.11
CA GLU A 95 22.40 3.59 -15.91
C GLU A 95 20.89 3.86 -15.83
N VAL A 96 20.18 3.09 -15.02
CA VAL A 96 18.77 3.39 -14.72
C VAL A 96 18.76 4.57 -13.77
N SER A 97 18.24 5.70 -14.23
CA SER A 97 18.15 6.92 -13.42
C SER A 97 17.35 6.70 -12.15
N LEU A 98 17.88 7.15 -11.02
CA LEU A 98 17.22 7.11 -9.70
C LEU A 98 15.82 7.75 -9.74
N LEU A 99 15.66 8.84 -10.49
CA LEU A 99 14.38 9.55 -10.65
C LEU A 99 13.33 8.68 -11.36
N THR A 100 13.76 7.88 -12.34
CA THR A 100 12.89 6.96 -13.08
C THR A 100 12.41 5.83 -12.17
N VAL A 101 13.30 5.26 -11.34
CA VAL A 101 12.95 4.22 -10.36
C VAL A 101 11.95 4.76 -9.33
N SER A 102 12.16 5.96 -8.80
CA SER A 102 11.27 6.54 -7.78
C SER A 102 9.87 6.86 -8.32
N SER A 103 9.75 7.39 -9.55
CA SER A 103 8.45 7.69 -10.17
C SER A 103 7.66 6.40 -10.37
N TRP A 104 8.29 5.40 -10.98
CA TRP A 104 7.66 4.11 -11.25
C TRP A 104 7.23 3.38 -9.97
N ALA A 105 8.07 3.40 -8.93
CA ALA A 105 7.74 2.74 -7.68
C ALA A 105 6.50 3.38 -7.03
N THR A 106 6.38 4.70 -7.15
CA THR A 106 5.20 5.44 -6.68
C THR A 106 3.94 5.02 -7.46
N ASP A 107 4.00 5.00 -8.79
CA ASP A 107 2.86 4.63 -9.64
C ASP A 107 2.37 3.21 -9.37
N ILE A 108 3.30 2.27 -9.20
CA ILE A 108 3.00 0.89 -8.85
C ILE A 108 2.32 0.81 -7.49
N VAL A 109 2.89 1.47 -6.49
CA VAL A 109 2.37 1.37 -5.13
C VAL A 109 0.97 1.97 -5.05
N VAL A 110 0.73 3.11 -5.68
CA VAL A 110 -0.61 3.71 -5.73
C VAL A 110 -1.63 2.74 -6.35
N THR A 111 -1.24 2.00 -7.39
CA THR A 111 -2.16 1.12 -8.13
C THR A 111 -2.33 -0.26 -7.50
N ASN A 112 -1.28 -0.82 -6.90
CA ASN A 112 -1.21 -2.25 -6.54
C ASN A 112 -1.10 -2.50 -5.03
N SER A 113 -0.95 -1.46 -4.21
CA SER A 113 -0.94 -1.63 -2.76
C SER A 113 -2.35 -1.70 -2.18
N GLN A 114 -2.45 -2.30 -1.00
CA GLN A 114 -3.67 -2.37 -0.21
C GLN A 114 -3.39 -1.81 1.18
N ILE A 115 -4.35 -1.08 1.73
CA ILE A 115 -4.36 -0.73 3.16
C ILE A 115 -5.05 -1.87 3.90
N LEU A 116 -4.28 -2.61 4.70
CA LEU A 116 -4.79 -3.77 5.42
C LEU A 116 -5.52 -3.36 6.70
N GLU A 117 -4.89 -2.48 7.47
CA GLU A 117 -5.36 -2.10 8.80
C GLU A 117 -5.08 -0.62 9.06
N VAL A 118 -5.95 -0.03 9.88
CA VAL A 118 -5.80 1.33 10.40
C VAL A 118 -6.08 1.29 11.89
N TRP A 119 -5.19 1.90 12.66
CA TRP A 119 -5.33 1.99 14.12
C TRP A 119 -5.24 3.45 14.57
N VAL A 120 -6.11 3.81 15.50
CA VAL A 120 -6.16 5.14 16.11
C VAL A 120 -5.67 5.01 17.55
N ASP A 121 -4.56 5.69 17.83
CA ASP A 121 -3.99 5.82 19.16
C ASP A 121 -4.75 6.90 19.95
N GLU A 122 -5.92 6.52 20.47
CA GLU A 122 -6.80 7.45 21.20
C GLU A 122 -6.16 8.03 22.47
N LYS A 123 -5.16 7.36 23.04
CA LYS A 123 -4.61 7.67 24.38
C LYS A 123 -3.12 7.98 24.40
N ALA A 124 -2.50 8.16 23.24
CA ALA A 124 -1.05 8.33 23.12
C ALA A 124 -0.26 7.18 23.77
N LEU A 125 -0.63 5.93 23.44
CA LEU A 125 0.01 4.71 23.91
C LEU A 125 1.40 4.49 23.29
N MET A 126 1.65 5.06 22.10
CA MET A 126 2.95 5.00 21.46
C MET A 126 3.90 6.09 21.99
N PRO A 127 5.21 5.82 22.12
CA PRO A 127 6.18 6.85 22.47
C PRO A 127 6.10 8.03 21.49
N GLU A 128 6.10 9.25 22.03
CA GLU A 128 6.08 10.50 21.25
C GLU A 128 4.83 10.72 20.38
N SER A 129 3.80 9.88 20.50
CA SER A 129 2.52 10.11 19.84
C SER A 129 1.68 11.13 20.61
N LEU A 130 0.75 11.78 19.90
CA LEU A 130 -0.31 12.59 20.49
C LEU A 130 -1.59 11.75 20.55
N PRO A 131 -2.53 12.09 21.46
CA PRO A 131 -3.86 11.49 21.40
C PRO A 131 -4.48 11.69 20.03
N ARG A 132 -5.11 10.63 19.50
CA ARG A 132 -5.67 10.55 18.15
C ARG A 132 -4.63 10.57 17.02
N THR A 133 -3.37 10.22 17.28
CA THR A 133 -2.44 9.83 16.22
C THR A 133 -2.94 8.57 15.52
N ILE A 134 -2.78 8.50 14.20
CA ILE A 134 -3.34 7.43 13.37
C ILE A 134 -2.21 6.73 12.63
N TYR A 135 -2.28 5.40 12.61
CA TYR A 135 -1.32 4.52 11.95
C TYR A 135 -2.06 3.72 10.88
N ALA A 136 -1.45 3.54 9.72
CA ALA A 136 -1.99 2.70 8.65
C ALA A 136 -0.93 1.71 8.16
N LEU A 137 -1.34 0.45 7.98
CA LEU A 137 -0.50 -0.61 7.44
C LEU A 137 -0.85 -0.83 5.96
N ALA A 138 0.14 -0.62 5.10
CA ALA A 138 0.06 -0.93 3.67
C ALA A 138 0.82 -2.21 3.33
N VAL A 139 0.38 -2.90 2.29
CA VAL A 139 1.06 -4.06 1.71
C VAL A 139 1.07 -3.98 0.18
N ILE A 140 2.12 -4.49 -0.45
CA ILE A 140 2.14 -4.82 -1.88
C ILE A 140 2.68 -6.23 -2.09
N ASP A 141 2.10 -6.94 -3.06
CA ASP A 141 2.59 -8.24 -3.52
C ASP A 141 3.63 -8.03 -4.62
N LEU A 142 4.87 -8.48 -4.37
CA LEU A 142 5.99 -8.31 -5.28
C LEU A 142 5.82 -9.06 -6.61
N SER A 143 4.96 -10.08 -6.67
CA SER A 143 4.64 -10.75 -7.95
C SER A 143 3.91 -9.81 -8.91
N THR A 144 3.10 -8.87 -8.40
CA THR A 144 2.43 -7.85 -9.22
C THR A 144 3.40 -6.80 -9.76
N VAL A 145 4.58 -6.69 -9.14
CA VAL A 145 5.63 -5.75 -9.49
C VAL A 145 6.54 -6.30 -10.60
N GLN A 146 6.74 -7.62 -10.69
CA GLN A 146 7.63 -8.24 -11.69
C GLN A 146 7.28 -7.87 -13.13
N GLY A 147 5.99 -7.88 -13.49
CA GLY A 147 5.53 -7.46 -14.81
C GLY A 147 5.78 -5.98 -15.11
N ALA A 148 5.87 -5.15 -14.07
CA ALA A 148 6.13 -3.72 -14.23
C ALA A 148 7.64 -3.39 -14.22
N VAL A 149 8.48 -4.20 -13.57
CA VAL A 149 9.95 -4.15 -13.70
C VAL A 149 10.37 -4.51 -15.13
N GLN A 150 9.73 -5.52 -15.73
CA GLN A 150 9.98 -5.90 -17.11
C GLN A 150 9.64 -4.76 -18.08
N LYS A 151 8.50 -4.10 -17.89
CA LYS A 151 8.11 -2.91 -18.68
C LYS A 151 9.09 -1.74 -18.52
N LEU A 152 9.67 -1.52 -17.35
CA LEU A 152 10.73 -0.51 -17.16
C LEU A 152 11.98 -0.83 -17.97
N ARG A 153 12.41 -2.09 -17.98
CA ARG A 153 13.59 -2.51 -18.77
C ARG A 153 13.41 -2.24 -20.27
N GLU A 154 12.16 -2.28 -20.74
CA GLU A 154 11.79 -2.01 -22.13
C GLU A 154 11.68 -0.51 -22.43
N THR A 155 11.34 0.34 -21.46
CA THR A 155 11.19 1.79 -21.64
C THR A 155 12.45 2.61 -21.36
N VAL A 156 13.45 2.04 -20.67
CA VAL A 156 14.78 2.66 -20.55
C VAL A 156 15.52 2.50 -21.88
N PRO A 157 15.82 3.59 -22.62
CA PRO A 157 16.53 3.49 -23.89
C PRO A 157 17.92 2.87 -23.66
N GLN A 158 18.17 1.74 -24.30
CA GLN A 158 19.51 1.15 -24.38
C GLN A 158 20.38 2.15 -25.15
N LYS A 159 21.39 2.73 -24.49
CA LYS A 159 22.42 3.51 -25.20
C LYS A 159 23.08 2.56 -26.22
N LYS A 160 22.99 2.92 -27.50
CA LYS A 160 23.77 2.30 -28.58
C LYS A 160 25.18 2.86 -28.59
#